data_AF-A0A9D2JHI2-F1
#
_entry.id   AF-A0A9D2JHI2-F1
#
_cell.length_a   1.000
_cell.length_b   1.000
_cell.length_c   1.000
_cell.angle_alpha   90.00
_cell.angle_beta   90.00
_cell.angle_gamma   90.00
#
_symmetry.space_group_name_H-M   'P 1'
#
loop_
_entity.id
_entity.type
_entity.pdbx_description
1 polymer ?
#
loop_
_entity_poly.entity_id
_entity_poly.type
_entity_poly.pdbx_seq_one_letter_code
_entity_poly.pdbx_strand_id
1 'polypeptide(L)'
;YIRPQFNQQQTLRITEGRHPVVEKVLGHQEYIPNSIEMDAETLILLITGPNMSGKSTYMRQLALTVIMAQMGCFIPAESAEMPIFDQIFTRIGASDDLIAGQSTFMVEMMEANHALQHATPNSLILFDELGRGTATYDGMALAQGIIEYIHQEVKAKTLFSTHYHELTVLDEELSRLKNIHVGAVEQEGEVVFLHKMMAGPADKSYGIHVAKIAGLPKKLLERADYILMNLENGHQHLSTPTPPVEQLSLFSESNEIETQVIDELKALNVLEMTPLDAINVLHQLQKKIK
;
A
#
# COMPACT_ATOMS: atom_id res chain seq x y z
N TYR A 1 32.23 4.18 6.68
CA TYR A 1 31.43 5.25 6.06
C TYR A 1 32.19 5.75 4.84
N ILE A 2 31.51 6.26 3.82
CA ILE A 2 32.09 6.66 2.52
C ILE A 2 31.84 8.14 2.23
N ARG A 3 32.66 8.72 1.34
CA ARG A 3 32.42 10.06 0.81
C ARG A 3 31.31 9.98 -0.26
N PRO A 4 30.16 10.65 -0.08
CA PRO A 4 29.10 10.67 -1.09
C PRO A 4 29.54 11.49 -2.30
N GLN A 5 28.94 11.20 -3.46
CA GLN A 5 29.07 12.01 -4.66
C GLN A 5 27.76 12.75 -4.94
N PHE A 6 27.87 14.04 -5.24
CA PHE A 6 26.71 14.83 -5.66
C PHE A 6 26.66 14.90 -7.18
N ASN A 7 25.46 14.80 -7.73
CA ASN A 7 25.22 14.94 -9.16
C ASN A 7 24.26 16.11 -9.44
N GLN A 8 24.23 16.53 -10.70
CA GLN A 8 23.27 17.53 -11.19
C GLN A 8 22.04 16.89 -11.82
N GLN A 9 22.10 15.58 -12.11
CA GLN A 9 20.94 14.80 -12.51
C GLN A 9 20.06 14.53 -11.29
N GLN A 10 18.74 14.34 -11.45
CA GLN A 10 17.87 13.91 -10.35
C GLN A 10 18.03 12.41 -10.03
N THR A 11 19.26 11.88 -10.01
CA THR A 11 19.54 10.46 -9.77
C THR A 11 19.95 10.24 -8.32
N LEU A 12 19.18 9.43 -7.60
CA LEU A 12 19.49 8.99 -6.25
C LEU A 12 19.85 7.51 -6.28
N ARG A 13 21.09 7.18 -5.95
CA ARG A 13 21.59 5.82 -5.83
C ARG A 13 22.41 5.67 -4.56
N ILE A 14 21.96 4.82 -3.65
CA ILE A 14 22.68 4.45 -2.43
C ILE A 14 22.79 2.94 -2.43
N THR A 15 24.00 2.40 -2.37
CA THR A 15 24.26 0.96 -2.31
C THR A 15 24.55 0.55 -0.88
N GLU A 16 23.82 -0.46 -0.40
CA GLU A 16 23.97 -1.06 0.93
C GLU A 16 24.06 -0.01 2.05
N GLY A 17 23.13 0.96 2.01
CA GLY A 17 22.98 2.01 3.00
C GLY A 17 22.47 1.46 4.33
N ARG A 18 22.87 2.09 5.43
CA ARG A 18 22.48 1.70 6.79
C ARG A 18 21.98 2.90 7.58
N HIS A 19 21.10 2.67 8.53
CA HIS A 19 20.61 3.73 9.41
C HIS A 19 21.68 4.04 10.47
N PRO A 20 22.25 5.27 10.51
CA PRO A 20 23.44 5.59 11.30
C PRO A 20 23.27 5.38 12.82
N VAL A 21 22.05 5.55 13.35
CA VAL A 21 21.73 5.30 14.76
C VAL A 21 21.41 3.83 15.04
N VAL A 22 20.48 3.22 14.29
CA VAL A 22 20.06 1.83 14.51
C VAL A 22 21.22 0.85 14.34
N GLU A 23 22.12 1.08 13.37
CA GLU A 23 23.35 0.28 13.18
C GLU A 23 24.22 0.28 14.45
N LYS A 24 24.30 1.41 15.16
CA LYS A 24 25.08 1.51 16.40
C LYS A 24 24.44 0.77 17.57
N VAL A 25 23.11 0.67 17.58
CA VAL A 25 22.36 0.02 18.67
C VAL A 25 22.31 -1.50 18.49
N LEU A 26 22.00 -1.98 17.29
CA LEU A 26 21.95 -3.41 16.98
C LEU A 26 23.35 -4.02 16.78
N GLY A 27 24.30 -3.21 16.32
CA GLY A 27 25.60 -3.69 15.89
C GLY A 27 25.65 -3.93 14.38
N HIS A 28 26.83 -3.72 13.81
CA HIS A 28 27.05 -3.71 12.36
C HIS A 28 26.68 -5.04 11.68
N GLN A 29 26.94 -6.16 12.34
CA GLN A 29 26.71 -7.50 11.78
C GLN A 29 25.24 -7.92 11.78
N GLU A 30 24.41 -7.31 12.62
CA GLU A 30 22.98 -7.63 12.73
C GLU A 30 22.11 -6.72 11.86
N TYR A 31 22.59 -5.53 11.52
CA TYR A 31 21.85 -4.61 10.67
C TYR A 31 21.84 -5.08 9.22
N ILE A 32 20.66 -5.11 8.61
CA ILE A 32 20.50 -5.50 7.20
C ILE A 32 20.55 -4.24 6.32
N PRO A 33 21.66 -4.01 5.59
CA PRO A 33 21.79 -2.87 4.68
C PRO A 33 20.77 -2.91 3.53
N ASN A 34 20.34 -1.73 3.09
CA ASN A 34 19.35 -1.56 2.02
C ASN A 34 19.83 -0.55 0.98
N SER A 35 19.62 -0.89 -0.28
CA SER A 35 19.94 -0.01 -1.41
C SER A 35 18.71 0.81 -1.79
N ILE A 36 18.93 2.05 -2.25
CA ILE A 36 17.90 2.95 -2.77
C ILE A 36 18.32 3.31 -4.19
N GLU A 37 17.44 3.08 -5.16
CA GLU A 37 17.69 3.44 -6.55
C GLU A 37 16.48 4.16 -7.15
N MET A 38 16.70 5.40 -7.56
CA MET A 38 15.73 6.26 -8.22
C MET A 38 16.47 7.05 -9.29
N ASP A 39 16.51 6.50 -10.50
CA ASP A 39 17.01 7.18 -11.70
C ASP A 39 16.21 8.46 -12.02
N ALA A 40 16.62 9.22 -13.03
CA ALA A 40 15.94 10.47 -13.39
C ALA A 40 14.45 10.29 -13.77
N GLU A 41 14.03 9.10 -14.21
CA GLU A 41 12.65 8.80 -14.58
C GLU A 41 11.85 8.20 -13.42
N THR A 42 12.48 7.74 -12.35
CA THR A 42 11.81 7.17 -11.17
C THR A 42 11.66 8.24 -10.09
N LEU A 43 10.48 8.82 -9.95
CA LEU A 43 10.20 9.86 -8.97
C LEU A 43 9.61 9.33 -7.67
N ILE A 44 8.83 8.25 -7.73
CA ILE A 44 8.10 7.73 -6.56
C ILE A 44 8.47 6.26 -6.37
N LEU A 45 8.86 5.89 -5.16
CA LEU A 45 8.88 4.48 -4.73
C LEU A 45 7.68 4.24 -3.81
N LEU A 46 6.75 3.41 -4.27
CA LEU A 46 5.62 2.96 -3.48
C LEU A 46 6.05 1.75 -2.65
N ILE A 47 6.11 1.93 -1.34
CA ILE A 47 6.62 0.95 -0.38
C ILE A 47 5.45 0.20 0.23
N THR A 48 5.41 -1.11 0.01
CA THR A 48 4.45 -2.02 0.65
C THR A 48 5.12 -3.00 1.60
N GLY A 49 4.32 -3.60 2.47
CA GLY A 49 4.77 -4.62 3.41
C GLY A 49 4.15 -4.43 4.80
N PRO A 50 4.29 -5.44 5.66
CA PRO A 50 3.64 -5.45 6.98
C PRO A 50 4.17 -4.34 7.89
N ASN A 51 3.41 -4.02 8.93
CA ASN A 51 3.90 -3.12 9.98
C ASN A 51 5.12 -3.75 10.68
N MET A 52 6.01 -2.92 11.22
CA MET A 52 7.27 -3.33 11.85
C MET A 52 8.32 -3.99 10.94
N SER A 53 8.07 -4.08 9.63
CA SER A 53 9.01 -4.67 8.66
C SER A 53 10.20 -3.77 8.29
N GLY A 54 10.28 -2.55 8.84
CA GLY A 54 11.39 -1.63 8.61
C GLY A 54 11.16 -0.56 7.54
N LYS A 55 9.94 -0.43 6.98
CA LYS A 55 9.59 0.65 6.02
C LYS A 55 9.95 2.05 6.54
N SER A 56 9.52 2.40 7.76
CA SER A 56 9.80 3.69 8.38
C SER A 56 11.30 3.87 8.67
N THR A 57 12.01 2.79 9.04
CA THR A 57 13.46 2.82 9.25
C THR A 57 14.20 3.10 7.94
N TYR A 58 13.77 2.48 6.83
CA TYR A 58 14.32 2.70 5.49
C TYR A 58 14.12 4.16 5.03
N MET A 59 12.93 4.74 5.24
CA MET A 59 12.69 6.15 4.93
C MET A 59 13.51 7.11 5.80
N ARG A 60 13.55 6.89 7.12
CA ARG A 60 14.37 7.69 8.05
C ARG A 60 15.86 7.58 7.73
N GLN A 61 16.33 6.40 7.32
CA GLN A 61 17.70 6.19 6.86
C GLN A 61 18.04 7.12 5.68
N LEU A 62 17.15 7.23 4.67
CA LEU A 62 17.39 8.13 3.55
C LEU A 62 17.47 9.59 4.00
N ALA A 63 16.51 10.04 4.82
CA ALA A 63 16.51 11.42 5.34
C ALA A 63 17.82 11.76 6.05
N LEU A 64 18.26 10.90 6.97
CA LEU A 64 19.50 11.10 7.72
C LEU A 64 20.73 11.04 6.81
N THR A 65 20.73 10.14 5.81
CA THR A 65 21.83 10.03 4.84
C THR A 65 21.99 11.32 4.04
N VAL A 66 20.88 11.90 3.55
CA VAL A 66 20.87 13.17 2.82
C VAL A 66 21.37 14.31 3.70
N ILE A 67 20.86 14.42 4.92
CA ILE A 67 21.29 15.45 5.88
C ILE A 67 22.79 15.34 6.15
N MET A 68 23.29 14.14 6.49
CA MET A 68 24.70 13.92 6.75
C MET A 68 25.59 14.26 5.54
N ALA A 69 25.18 13.85 4.33
CA ALA A 69 25.91 14.15 3.11
C ALA A 69 25.99 15.66 2.84
N GLN A 70 24.86 16.38 2.93
CA GLN A 70 24.79 17.83 2.67
C GLN A 70 25.43 18.68 3.78
N MET A 71 25.59 18.14 4.99
CA MET A 71 26.44 18.72 6.04
C MET A 71 27.95 18.57 5.74
N GLY A 72 28.33 17.76 4.75
CA GLY A 72 29.73 17.47 4.40
C GLY A 72 30.32 16.26 5.14
N CYS A 73 29.50 15.42 5.75
CA CYS A 73 29.93 14.21 6.46
C CYS A 73 30.03 13.00 5.52
N PHE A 74 30.84 12.00 5.93
CA PHE A 74 30.81 10.69 5.32
C PHE A 74 29.55 9.94 5.80
N ILE A 75 29.02 9.06 4.95
CA ILE A 75 27.73 8.38 5.22
C ILE A 75 27.88 6.85 5.33
N PRO A 76 26.96 6.18 6.05
CA PRO A 76 27.00 4.73 6.27
C PRO A 76 26.49 3.92 5.06
N ALA A 77 27.18 3.96 3.93
CA ALA A 77 26.87 3.16 2.72
C ALA A 77 28.12 2.48 2.16
N GLU A 78 27.96 1.62 1.16
CA GLU A 78 29.06 1.11 0.33
C GLU A 78 29.41 2.11 -0.78
N SER A 79 28.39 2.67 -1.44
CA SER A 79 28.53 3.77 -2.39
C SER A 79 27.29 4.66 -2.36
N ALA A 80 27.45 5.91 -2.77
CA ALA A 80 26.31 6.84 -2.85
C ALA A 80 26.53 7.95 -3.87
N GLU A 81 25.50 8.17 -4.67
CA GLU A 81 25.35 9.25 -5.63
C GLU A 81 23.95 9.85 -5.41
N MET A 82 23.86 11.17 -5.23
CA MET A 82 22.57 11.81 -4.95
C MET A 82 22.53 13.25 -5.45
N PRO A 83 21.33 13.78 -5.79
CA PRO A 83 21.20 15.20 -6.06
C PRO A 83 21.34 16.00 -4.75
N ILE A 84 21.46 17.32 -4.89
CA ILE A 84 21.29 18.24 -3.77
C ILE A 84 19.79 18.48 -3.60
N PHE A 85 19.27 18.07 -2.45
CA PHE A 85 17.89 18.33 -2.05
C PHE A 85 17.78 19.70 -1.40
N ASP A 86 16.78 20.49 -1.81
CA ASP A 86 16.52 21.82 -1.26
C ASP A 86 15.75 21.75 0.07
N GLN A 87 14.81 20.81 0.17
CA GLN A 87 13.93 20.61 1.31
C GLN A 87 13.62 19.12 1.52
N ILE A 88 13.42 18.73 2.78
CA ILE A 88 12.95 17.38 3.15
C ILE A 88 11.63 17.53 3.88
N PHE A 89 10.57 16.96 3.30
CA PHE A 89 9.24 16.90 3.90
C PHE A 89 9.00 15.50 4.45
N THR A 90 8.49 15.42 5.68
CA THR A 90 8.24 14.15 6.33
C THR A 90 6.87 14.12 6.97
N ARG A 91 6.10 13.08 6.65
CA ARG A 91 4.99 12.58 7.46
C ARG A 91 5.32 11.16 7.86
N ILE A 92 6.29 10.99 8.75
CA ILE A 92 6.66 9.69 9.31
C ILE A 92 6.23 9.73 10.77
N GLY A 93 5.19 8.98 11.12
CA GLY A 93 4.49 9.05 12.41
C GLY A 93 5.39 9.42 13.61
N ALA A 94 4.97 10.47 14.33
CA ALA A 94 5.39 10.75 15.69
C ALA A 94 4.26 10.31 16.63
N SER A 95 4.63 9.80 17.80
CA SER A 95 3.72 9.48 18.90
C SER A 95 2.70 10.59 19.12
N ASP A 96 1.43 10.22 19.20
CA ASP A 96 0.25 11.09 19.24
C ASP A 96 0.47 12.37 20.05
N ASP A 97 0.46 13.52 19.37
CA ASP A 97 0.37 14.80 20.04
C ASP A 97 -1.09 15.06 20.43
N LEU A 98 -1.51 14.40 21.52
CA LEU A 98 -2.85 14.48 22.10
C LEU A 98 -3.20 15.88 22.65
N ILE A 99 -2.29 16.85 22.57
CA ILE A 99 -2.37 18.11 23.33
C ILE A 99 -3.01 19.26 22.51
N ALA A 100 -3.11 19.14 21.17
CA ALA A 100 -3.50 20.27 20.31
C ALA A 100 -5.01 20.45 20.04
N GLY A 101 -5.88 19.53 20.48
CA GLY A 101 -7.33 19.61 20.21
C GLY A 101 -7.73 19.47 18.72
N GLN A 102 -6.77 19.08 17.87
CA GLN A 102 -6.99 18.78 16.45
C GLN A 102 -7.04 17.26 16.25
N SER A 103 -7.87 16.80 15.30
CA SER A 103 -7.88 15.38 14.89
C SER A 103 -6.52 15.00 14.31
N THR A 104 -5.99 13.83 14.68
CA THR A 104 -4.74 13.29 14.13
C THR A 104 -4.77 13.23 12.60
N PHE A 105 -5.93 12.91 12.03
CA PHE A 105 -6.13 12.92 10.59
C PHE A 105 -6.03 14.33 9.98
N MET A 106 -6.52 15.36 10.67
CA MET A 106 -6.43 16.74 10.18
C MET A 106 -4.98 17.23 10.18
N VAL A 107 -4.22 16.94 11.24
CA VAL A 107 -2.78 17.27 11.31
C VAL A 107 -2.02 16.59 10.17
N GLU A 108 -2.31 15.32 9.92
CA GLU A 108 -1.73 14.58 8.80
C GLU A 108 -2.03 15.20 7.44
N MET A 109 -3.27 15.63 7.20
CA MET A 109 -3.64 16.32 5.96
C MET A 109 -2.98 17.69 5.85
N MET A 110 -2.79 18.41 6.97
CA MET A 110 -2.09 19.69 6.97
C MET A 110 -0.60 19.51 6.65
N GLU A 111 0.05 18.48 7.20
CA GLU A 111 1.45 18.15 6.92
C GLU A 111 1.65 17.71 5.47
N ALA A 112 0.75 16.88 4.94
CA ALA A 112 0.75 16.51 3.53
C ALA A 112 0.56 17.74 2.64
N ASN A 113 -0.45 18.57 2.91
CA ASN A 113 -0.70 19.80 2.15
C ASN A 113 0.49 20.77 2.20
N HIS A 114 1.15 20.91 3.36
CA HIS A 114 2.34 21.74 3.48
C HIS A 114 3.44 21.27 2.52
N ALA A 115 3.67 19.96 2.43
CA ALA A 115 4.61 19.40 1.47
C ALA A 115 4.17 19.65 0.02
N LEU A 116 2.90 19.39 -0.32
CA LEU A 116 2.40 19.57 -1.69
C LEU A 116 2.46 21.03 -2.19
N GLN A 117 2.32 22.00 -1.29
CA GLN A 117 2.36 23.43 -1.64
C GLN A 117 3.78 24.00 -1.78
N HIS A 118 4.77 23.42 -1.09
CA HIS A 118 6.11 24.02 -0.98
C HIS A 118 7.22 23.14 -1.55
N ALA A 119 6.95 21.87 -1.85
CA ALA A 119 7.93 21.00 -2.48
C ALA A 119 8.21 21.45 -3.92
N THR A 120 9.50 21.41 -4.27
CA THR A 120 9.96 21.61 -5.64
C THR A 120 10.36 20.27 -6.24
N PRO A 121 10.64 20.18 -7.55
CA PRO A 121 11.17 18.96 -8.15
C PRO A 121 12.48 18.47 -7.50
N ASN A 122 13.20 19.34 -6.80
CA ASN A 122 14.45 19.01 -6.10
C ASN A 122 14.25 18.68 -4.62
N SER A 123 13.00 18.62 -4.14
CA SER A 123 12.70 18.24 -2.76
C SER A 123 12.63 16.72 -2.58
N LEU A 124 12.79 16.29 -1.34
CA LEU A 124 12.57 14.90 -0.91
C LEU A 124 11.29 14.84 -0.07
N ILE A 125 10.35 13.98 -0.44
CA ILE A 125 9.09 13.76 0.29
C ILE A 125 9.08 12.34 0.86
N LEU A 126 8.78 12.21 2.16
CA LEU A 126 8.70 10.93 2.86
C LEU A 126 7.34 10.82 3.56
N PHE A 127 6.43 10.03 3.01
CA PHE A 127 5.10 9.80 3.57
C PHE A 127 4.96 8.37 4.07
N ASP A 128 4.54 8.22 5.32
CA ASP A 128 4.33 6.93 5.97
C ASP A 128 2.86 6.75 6.32
N GLU A 129 2.21 5.82 5.62
CA GLU A 129 0.87 5.31 5.93
C GLU A 129 -0.23 6.40 5.95
N LEU A 130 -0.15 7.31 4.98
CA LEU A 130 -1.13 8.38 4.79
C LEU A 130 -2.55 7.82 4.51
N GLY A 131 -3.57 8.41 5.12
CA GLY A 131 -4.98 8.03 4.95
C GLY A 131 -5.51 7.07 6.01
N ARG A 132 -4.70 6.61 6.97
CA ARG A 132 -5.13 5.63 7.98
C ARG A 132 -6.17 6.12 8.99
N GLY A 133 -6.25 7.44 9.21
CA GLY A 133 -7.12 8.05 10.23
C GLY A 133 -8.59 8.23 9.83
N THR A 134 -9.02 7.72 8.67
CA THR A 134 -10.38 7.92 8.13
C THR A 134 -10.97 6.61 7.58
N ALA A 135 -12.18 6.67 7.01
CA ALA A 135 -12.81 5.54 6.34
C ALA A 135 -11.87 4.96 5.26
N THR A 136 -11.79 3.63 5.16
CA THR A 136 -10.81 2.94 4.32
C THR A 136 -10.80 3.43 2.87
N TYR A 137 -11.97 3.58 2.26
CA TYR A 137 -12.09 4.04 0.87
C TYR A 137 -11.72 5.51 0.70
N ASP A 138 -12.11 6.38 1.66
CA ASP A 138 -11.73 7.79 1.64
C ASP A 138 -10.21 7.96 1.78
N GLY A 139 -9.61 7.20 2.70
CA GLY A 139 -8.16 7.21 2.93
C GLY A 139 -7.38 6.73 1.72
N MET A 140 -7.84 5.65 1.08
CA MET A 140 -7.23 5.12 -0.15
C MET A 140 -7.35 6.11 -1.32
N ALA A 141 -8.53 6.70 -1.53
CA ALA A 141 -8.76 7.68 -2.59
C ALA A 141 -7.89 8.93 -2.41
N LEU A 142 -7.75 9.43 -1.17
CA LEU A 142 -6.85 10.55 -0.87
C LEU A 142 -5.39 10.20 -1.09
N ALA A 143 -4.95 9.02 -0.64
CA ALA A 143 -3.57 8.57 -0.85
C ALA A 143 -3.25 8.47 -2.35
N GLN A 144 -4.14 7.87 -3.15
CA GLN A 144 -4.01 7.81 -4.61
C GLN A 144 -3.92 9.21 -5.23
N GLY A 145 -4.87 10.09 -4.91
CA GLY A 145 -4.88 11.45 -5.47
C GLY A 145 -3.62 12.25 -5.12
N ILE A 146 -3.05 12.03 -3.93
CA ILE A 146 -1.78 12.65 -3.52
C ILE A 146 -0.61 12.08 -4.31
N ILE A 147 -0.55 10.77 -4.53
CA ILE A 147 0.48 10.12 -5.36
C ILE A 147 0.43 10.66 -6.80
N GLU A 148 -0.77 10.72 -7.39
CA GLU A 148 -0.98 11.26 -8.73
C GLU A 148 -0.57 12.73 -8.82
N TYR A 149 -0.94 13.56 -7.84
CA TYR A 149 -0.57 14.97 -7.80
C TYR A 149 0.94 15.16 -7.69
N ILE A 150 1.62 14.36 -6.85
CA ILE A 150 3.09 14.39 -6.76
C ILE A 150 3.72 13.99 -8.09
N HIS A 151 3.19 12.96 -8.75
CA HIS A 151 3.69 12.48 -10.04
C HIS A 151 3.54 13.52 -11.15
N GLN A 152 2.38 14.17 -11.24
CA GLN A 152 2.01 15.04 -12.36
C GLN A 152 2.46 16.49 -12.16
N GLU A 153 2.34 17.03 -10.95
CA GLU A 153 2.53 18.46 -10.66
C GLU A 153 3.85 18.72 -9.94
N VAL A 154 4.08 18.07 -8.79
CA VAL A 154 5.23 18.39 -7.90
C VAL A 154 6.56 17.87 -8.48
N LYS A 155 6.56 16.63 -8.97
CA LYS A 155 7.71 15.91 -9.55
C LYS A 155 8.93 15.80 -8.63
N ALA A 156 8.70 15.77 -7.32
CA ALA A 156 9.72 15.56 -6.30
C ALA A 156 10.05 14.07 -6.10
N LYS A 157 11.26 13.78 -5.63
CA LYS A 157 11.63 12.42 -5.21
C LYS A 157 10.83 12.05 -3.96
N THR A 158 10.11 10.93 -4.02
CA THR A 158 9.16 10.54 -2.99
C THR A 158 9.32 9.08 -2.59
N LEU A 159 9.43 8.82 -1.28
CA LEU A 159 9.16 7.51 -0.70
C LEU A 159 7.76 7.56 -0.09
N PHE A 160 6.87 6.71 -0.59
CA PHE A 160 5.48 6.65 -0.12
C PHE A 160 5.22 5.25 0.44
N SER A 161 5.14 5.11 1.75
CA SER A 161 4.78 3.85 2.42
C SER A 161 3.27 3.75 2.59
N THR A 162 2.69 2.61 2.17
CA THR A 162 1.25 2.38 2.25
C THR A 162 0.92 0.98 2.77
N HIS A 163 -0.33 0.83 3.19
CA HIS A 163 -0.98 -0.45 3.51
C HIS A 163 -2.11 -0.80 2.56
N TYR A 164 -2.49 0.13 1.68
CA TYR A 164 -3.43 -0.12 0.61
C TYR A 164 -2.68 -0.89 -0.49
N HIS A 165 -2.88 -2.20 -0.53
CA HIS A 165 -2.29 -3.06 -1.58
C HIS A 165 -2.84 -2.68 -2.95
N GLU A 166 -4.10 -2.25 -2.98
CA GLU A 166 -4.83 -1.77 -4.14
C GLU A 166 -4.11 -0.64 -4.89
N LEU A 167 -3.25 0.14 -4.22
CA LEU A 167 -2.48 1.21 -4.86
C LEU A 167 -1.27 0.71 -5.65
N THR A 168 -0.90 -0.57 -5.53
CA THR A 168 0.25 -1.13 -6.26
C THR A 168 0.05 -1.14 -7.77
N VAL A 169 -1.19 -1.18 -8.25
CA VAL A 169 -1.54 -1.12 -9.68
C VAL A 169 -1.15 0.21 -10.32
N LEU A 170 -0.93 1.27 -9.54
CA LEU A 170 -0.55 2.59 -10.05
C LEU A 170 0.79 2.60 -10.79
N ASP A 171 1.66 1.61 -10.58
CA ASP A 171 2.93 1.45 -11.31
C ASP A 171 2.69 1.15 -12.81
N GLU A 172 1.52 0.61 -13.16
CA GLU A 172 1.13 0.38 -14.55
C GLU A 172 0.70 1.67 -15.27
N GLU A 173 0.13 2.62 -14.54
CA GLU A 173 -0.42 3.87 -15.09
C GLU A 173 0.57 5.05 -14.95
N LEU A 174 1.33 5.08 -13.86
CA LEU A 174 2.25 6.16 -13.52
C LEU A 174 3.70 5.76 -13.83
N SER A 175 4.15 6.09 -15.05
CA SER A 175 5.48 5.69 -15.58
C SER A 175 6.72 6.06 -14.74
N ARG A 176 6.56 6.89 -13.71
CA ARG A 176 7.63 7.36 -12.82
C ARG A 176 7.47 6.86 -11.39
N LEU A 177 6.47 6.04 -11.13
CA LEU A 177 6.29 5.30 -9.90
C LEU A 177 6.91 3.91 -10.10
N LYS A 178 7.47 3.34 -9.03
CA LYS A 178 7.87 1.93 -8.99
C LYS A 178 7.47 1.31 -7.66
N ASN A 179 6.97 0.09 -7.68
CA ASN A 179 6.71 -0.68 -6.48
C ASN A 179 7.99 -1.25 -5.87
N ILE A 180 8.11 -1.14 -4.56
CA ILE A 180 9.06 -1.92 -3.75
C ILE A 180 8.35 -2.46 -2.51
N HIS A 181 8.88 -3.55 -1.96
CA HIS A 181 8.34 -4.14 -0.74
C HIS A 181 9.44 -4.65 0.19
N VAL A 182 9.08 -4.90 1.44
CA VAL A 182 9.97 -5.62 2.36
C VAL A 182 9.84 -7.12 2.13
N GLY A 183 10.94 -7.78 1.81
CA GLY A 183 11.00 -9.22 1.63
C GLY A 183 10.68 -9.99 2.91
N ALA A 184 9.94 -11.09 2.75
CA ALA A 184 9.60 -12.03 3.80
C ALA A 184 9.83 -13.46 3.31
N VAL A 185 10.21 -14.36 4.20
CA VAL A 185 10.40 -15.78 3.88
C VAL A 185 9.58 -16.62 4.85
N GLU A 186 8.86 -17.61 4.33
CA GLU A 186 8.20 -18.62 5.14
C GLU A 186 9.19 -19.76 5.45
N GLN A 187 9.49 -19.98 6.73
CA GLN A 187 10.26 -21.13 7.23
C GLN A 187 9.42 -21.87 8.27
N GLU A 188 9.23 -23.18 8.07
CA GLU A 188 8.51 -24.05 9.02
C GLU A 188 7.08 -23.56 9.37
N GLY A 189 6.44 -22.81 8.46
CA GLY A 189 5.12 -22.21 8.68
C GLY A 189 5.14 -20.93 9.53
N GLU A 190 6.31 -20.33 9.73
CA GLU A 190 6.51 -19.01 10.32
C GLU A 190 7.06 -18.03 9.28
N VAL A 191 6.56 -16.79 9.29
CA VAL A 191 7.03 -15.74 8.40
C VAL A 191 8.16 -14.98 9.08
N VAL A 192 9.34 -14.99 8.47
CA VAL A 192 10.51 -14.22 8.92
C VAL A 192 10.68 -13.03 7.99
N PHE A 193 10.62 -11.82 8.56
CA PHE A 193 10.89 -10.60 7.80
C PHE A 193 12.39 -10.43 7.61
N LEU A 194 12.81 -10.31 6.35
CA LEU A 194 14.22 -10.16 6.00
C LEU A 194 14.74 -8.74 6.25
N HIS A 195 13.86 -7.77 6.53
CA HIS A 195 14.18 -6.34 6.60
C HIS A 195 14.96 -5.83 5.35
N LYS A 196 14.85 -6.55 4.22
CA LYS A 196 15.50 -6.23 2.95
C LYS A 196 14.44 -5.74 1.97
N MET A 197 14.70 -4.59 1.36
CA MET A 197 13.87 -4.02 0.30
C MET A 197 14.09 -4.79 -1.00
N MET A 198 12.99 -5.19 -1.63
CA MET A 198 12.94 -5.93 -2.88
C MET A 198 12.08 -5.16 -3.90
N ALA A 199 12.37 -5.33 -5.18
CA ALA A 199 11.59 -4.72 -6.25
C ALA A 199 10.23 -5.42 -6.43
N GLY A 200 9.24 -4.68 -6.92
CA GLY A 200 7.89 -5.17 -7.17
C GLY A 200 6.95 -4.99 -5.98
N PRO A 201 5.65 -5.22 -6.16
CA PRO A 201 4.67 -5.16 -5.09
C PRO A 201 4.83 -6.33 -4.11
N ALA A 202 4.27 -6.22 -2.91
CA ALA A 202 4.20 -7.34 -1.99
C ALA A 202 3.17 -8.37 -2.48
N ASP A 203 3.49 -9.66 -2.42
CA ASP A 203 2.59 -10.72 -2.88
C ASP A 203 1.38 -10.95 -1.97
N LYS A 204 1.49 -10.66 -0.66
CA LYS A 204 0.48 -10.99 0.36
C LYS A 204 0.48 -10.03 1.55
N SER A 205 -0.67 -9.94 2.22
CA SER A 205 -0.80 -9.31 3.54
C SER A 205 -0.45 -10.30 4.67
N TYR A 206 0.54 -9.94 5.49
CA TYR A 206 1.07 -10.82 6.55
C TYR A 206 0.44 -10.57 7.94
N GLY A 207 -0.71 -9.91 8.03
CA GLY A 207 -1.31 -9.49 9.31
C GLY A 207 -1.57 -10.64 10.28
N ILE A 208 -2.17 -11.74 9.80
CA ILE A 208 -2.46 -12.92 10.64
C ILE A 208 -1.16 -13.63 11.05
N HIS A 209 -0.15 -13.65 10.18
CA HIS A 209 1.16 -14.20 10.50
C HIS A 209 1.87 -13.42 11.61
N VAL A 210 1.79 -12.08 11.59
CA VAL A 210 2.31 -11.23 12.68
C VAL A 210 1.57 -11.54 13.99
N ALA A 211 0.25 -11.77 13.93
CA ALA A 211 -0.52 -12.16 15.11
C ALA A 211 -0.10 -13.54 15.66
N LYS A 212 0.28 -14.48 14.80
CA LYS A 212 0.85 -15.78 15.20
C LYS A 212 2.16 -15.61 15.97
N ILE A 213 3.07 -14.75 15.48
CA ILE A 213 4.35 -14.43 16.13
C ILE A 213 4.10 -13.75 17.49
N ALA A 214 3.08 -12.91 17.60
CA ALA A 214 2.67 -12.29 18.85
C ALA A 214 2.04 -13.28 19.87
N GLY A 215 1.87 -14.55 19.49
CA GLY A 215 1.37 -15.61 20.37
C GLY A 215 -0.14 -15.65 20.53
N LEU A 216 -0.90 -15.14 19.55
CA LEU A 216 -2.36 -15.23 19.61
C LEU A 216 -2.85 -16.69 19.56
N PRO A 217 -3.98 -17.02 20.23
CA PRO A 217 -4.47 -18.40 20.30
C PRO A 217 -4.73 -19.02 18.93
N LYS A 218 -4.32 -20.27 18.73
CA LYS A 218 -4.48 -20.99 17.45
C LYS A 218 -5.90 -20.97 16.89
N LYS A 219 -6.90 -21.21 17.75
CA LYS A 219 -8.33 -21.19 17.37
C LYS A 219 -8.81 -19.81 16.86
N LEU A 220 -8.22 -18.72 17.36
CA LEU A 220 -8.49 -17.36 16.89
C LEU A 220 -7.87 -17.16 15.52
N LEU A 221 -6.61 -17.58 15.33
CA LEU A 221 -5.90 -17.47 14.05
C LEU A 221 -6.62 -18.26 12.95
N GLU A 222 -7.01 -19.51 13.22
CA GLU A 222 -7.79 -20.35 12.29
C GLU A 222 -9.12 -19.68 11.87
N ARG A 223 -9.79 -18.99 12.80
CA ARG A 223 -11.00 -18.22 12.48
C ARG A 223 -10.68 -16.97 11.67
N ALA A 224 -9.60 -16.26 11.99
CA ALA A 224 -9.18 -15.08 11.26
C ALA A 224 -8.82 -15.42 9.81
N ASP A 225 -8.12 -16.54 9.58
CA ASP A 225 -7.78 -17.04 8.23
C ASP A 225 -9.04 -17.33 7.42
N TYR A 226 -10.03 -18.01 8.03
CA TYR A 226 -11.32 -18.26 7.38
C TYR A 226 -12.07 -16.96 7.03
N ILE A 227 -12.05 -15.96 7.92
CA ILE A 227 -12.65 -14.66 7.68
C ILE A 227 -11.95 -13.94 6.51
N LEU A 228 -10.61 -13.91 6.51
CA LEU A 228 -9.81 -13.28 5.48
C LEU A 228 -10.08 -13.91 4.12
N MET A 229 -10.06 -15.24 4.04
CA MET A 229 -10.35 -15.99 2.82
C MET A 229 -11.74 -15.65 2.27
N ASN A 230 -12.75 -15.43 3.12
CA ASN A 230 -14.08 -15.01 2.65
C ASN A 230 -14.11 -13.56 2.15
N LEU A 231 -13.36 -12.66 2.81
CA LEU A 231 -13.27 -11.25 2.41
C LEU A 231 -12.53 -11.09 1.08
N GLU A 232 -11.43 -11.82 0.88
CA GLU A 232 -10.66 -11.84 -0.37
C GLU A 232 -11.48 -12.41 -1.53
N ASN A 233 -12.36 -13.37 -1.27
CA ASN A 233 -13.29 -13.93 -2.25
C ASN A 233 -14.57 -13.07 -2.46
N GLY A 234 -14.64 -11.86 -1.90
CA GLY A 234 -15.74 -10.92 -2.15
C GLY A 234 -17.05 -11.20 -1.40
N HIS A 235 -17.05 -12.11 -0.42
CA HIS A 235 -18.23 -12.36 0.41
C HIS A 235 -18.37 -11.27 1.50
N GLN A 236 -19.01 -10.15 1.16
CA GLN A 236 -19.46 -9.18 2.16
C GLN A 236 -20.57 -9.80 3.04
N HIS A 237 -20.19 -10.06 4.29
CA HIS A 237 -20.96 -10.42 5.50
C HIS A 237 -20.72 -11.84 6.04
N LEU A 238 -19.98 -11.90 7.16
CA LEU A 238 -19.99 -13.03 8.07
C LEU A 238 -21.14 -12.89 9.07
N SER A 239 -22.28 -13.45 8.71
CA SER A 239 -23.28 -13.86 9.71
C SER A 239 -22.73 -15.04 10.52
N THR A 240 -23.07 -15.08 11.80
CA THR A 240 -22.66 -16.06 12.83
C THR A 240 -22.72 -17.54 12.38
N PRO A 241 -21.91 -18.44 13.00
CA PRO A 241 -21.82 -19.82 12.56
C PRO A 241 -23.11 -20.61 12.90
N THR A 242 -23.85 -20.99 11.88
CA THR A 242 -24.77 -22.14 11.90
C THR A 242 -24.21 -23.26 11.00
N PRO A 243 -24.54 -24.55 11.26
CA PRO A 243 -23.90 -25.69 10.63
C PRO A 243 -24.16 -25.75 9.11
N PRO A 244 -23.35 -26.54 8.36
CA PRO A 244 -23.25 -26.42 6.91
C PRO A 244 -24.53 -26.90 6.25
N VAL A 245 -25.19 -25.99 5.54
CA VAL A 245 -26.11 -26.35 4.46
C VAL A 245 -25.27 -26.18 3.19
N GLU A 246 -25.03 -27.28 2.48
CA GLU A 246 -24.52 -27.27 1.11
C GLU A 246 -25.41 -26.35 0.29
N GLN A 247 -24.93 -25.14 0.01
CA GLN A 247 -25.60 -24.23 -0.90
C GLN A 247 -24.62 -23.90 -2.01
N LEU A 248 -24.96 -24.47 -3.17
CA LEU A 248 -24.25 -24.41 -4.42
C LEU A 248 -23.78 -22.99 -4.75
N SER A 249 -22.55 -22.94 -5.25
CA SER A 249 -21.93 -21.80 -5.92
C SER A 249 -22.94 -21.05 -6.79
N LEU A 250 -23.31 -19.86 -6.34
CA LEU A 250 -23.99 -18.85 -7.12
C LEU A 250 -23.00 -17.69 -7.23
N PHE A 251 -22.87 -17.13 -8.43
CA PHE A 251 -21.90 -16.10 -8.85
C PHE A 251 -20.56 -16.62 -9.38
N SER A 252 -20.63 -17.54 -10.35
CA SER A 252 -19.80 -17.42 -11.55
C SER A 252 -20.29 -16.19 -12.34
N GLU A 253 -19.35 -15.36 -12.80
CA GLU A 253 -19.42 -14.37 -13.89
C GLU A 253 -20.82 -13.86 -14.26
N SER A 254 -21.09 -12.57 -14.03
CA SER A 254 -22.27 -11.87 -14.55
C SER A 254 -22.38 -12.05 -16.07
N ASN A 255 -23.11 -13.08 -16.49
CA ASN A 255 -23.46 -13.36 -17.86
C ASN A 255 -24.28 -12.17 -18.38
N GLU A 256 -23.82 -11.50 -19.43
CA GLU A 256 -24.57 -10.41 -20.08
C GLU A 256 -26.03 -10.81 -20.42
N ILE A 257 -26.24 -12.11 -20.65
CA ILE A 257 -27.54 -12.75 -20.90
C ILE A 257 -28.46 -12.65 -19.68
N GLU A 258 -27.94 -12.82 -18.46
CA GLU A 258 -28.75 -12.71 -17.23
C GLU A 258 -29.17 -11.27 -16.97
N THR A 259 -28.28 -10.31 -17.25
CA THR A 259 -28.58 -8.87 -17.10
C THR A 259 -29.68 -8.44 -18.08
N GLN A 260 -29.63 -8.90 -19.33
CA GLN A 260 -30.68 -8.64 -20.33
C GLN A 260 -32.04 -9.24 -19.93
N VAL A 261 -32.06 -10.44 -19.37
CA VAL A 261 -33.32 -11.08 -18.93
C VAL A 261 -33.91 -10.37 -17.72
N ILE A 262 -33.08 -9.87 -16.80
CA ILE A 262 -33.53 -9.08 -15.64
C ILE A 262 -34.16 -7.75 -16.10
N ASP A 263 -33.60 -7.09 -17.10
CA ASP A 263 -34.14 -5.83 -17.61
C ASP A 263 -35.44 -6.05 -18.41
N GLU A 264 -35.55 -7.13 -19.18
CA GLU A 264 -36.81 -7.53 -19.82
C GLU A 264 -37.91 -7.84 -18.78
N LEU A 265 -37.56 -8.48 -17.66
CA LEU A 265 -38.48 -8.76 -16.56
C LEU A 265 -39.00 -7.48 -15.89
N LYS A 266 -38.14 -6.48 -15.68
CA LYS A 266 -38.52 -5.20 -15.08
C LYS A 266 -39.44 -4.38 -15.98
N ALA A 267 -39.35 -4.55 -17.30
CA ALA A 267 -40.15 -3.83 -18.27
C ALA A 267 -41.56 -4.41 -18.50
N LEU A 268 -41.85 -5.61 -17.96
CA LEU A 268 -43.14 -6.27 -18.15
C LEU A 268 -44.23 -5.74 -17.21
N ASN A 269 -45.37 -5.36 -17.77
CA ASN A 269 -46.56 -5.00 -17.01
C ASN A 269 -47.46 -6.22 -16.78
N VAL A 270 -47.20 -6.93 -15.69
CA VAL A 270 -47.89 -8.20 -15.34
C VAL A 270 -49.41 -8.02 -15.17
N LEU A 271 -49.88 -6.83 -14.80
CA LEU A 271 -51.31 -6.57 -14.54
C LEU A 271 -52.16 -6.47 -15.81
N GLU A 272 -51.54 -6.29 -16.97
CA GLU A 272 -52.22 -6.17 -18.27
C GLU A 272 -52.09 -7.41 -19.16
N MET A 273 -51.42 -8.46 -18.66
CA MET A 273 -51.19 -9.69 -19.40
C MET A 273 -52.28 -10.72 -19.14
N THR A 274 -52.67 -11.46 -20.18
CA THR A 274 -53.50 -12.65 -19.97
C THR A 274 -52.65 -13.78 -19.36
N PRO A 275 -53.24 -14.72 -18.61
CA PRO A 275 -52.50 -15.83 -18.01
C PRO A 275 -51.70 -16.65 -19.04
N LEU A 276 -52.18 -16.76 -20.27
CA LEU A 276 -51.50 -17.47 -21.35
C LEU A 276 -50.27 -16.70 -21.85
N ASP A 277 -50.36 -15.37 -21.96
CA ASP A 277 -49.24 -14.52 -22.36
C ASP A 277 -48.14 -14.53 -21.31
N ALA A 278 -48.50 -14.51 -20.04
CA ALA A 278 -47.53 -14.60 -18.94
C ALA A 278 -46.74 -15.92 -18.98
N ILE A 279 -47.41 -17.04 -19.23
CA ILE A 279 -46.75 -18.35 -19.37
C ILE A 279 -45.84 -18.38 -20.60
N ASN A 280 -46.27 -17.82 -21.72
CA ASN A 280 -45.46 -17.76 -22.94
C ASN A 280 -44.20 -16.91 -22.78
N VAL A 281 -44.31 -15.75 -22.11
CA VAL A 281 -43.18 -14.86 -21.83
C VAL A 281 -42.20 -15.53 -20.85
N LEU A 282 -42.68 -16.15 -19.78
CA LEU A 282 -41.83 -16.91 -18.85
C LEU A 282 -41.09 -18.05 -19.56
N HIS A 283 -41.76 -18.77 -20.47
CA HIS A 283 -41.13 -19.80 -21.28
C HIS A 283 -40.05 -19.25 -22.22
N GLN A 284 -40.26 -18.07 -22.80
CA GLN A 284 -39.24 -17.40 -23.64
C GLN A 284 -38.01 -16.96 -22.83
N LEU A 285 -38.22 -16.35 -21.66
CA LEU A 285 -37.13 -15.95 -20.77
C LEU A 285 -36.33 -17.16 -20.27
N GLN A 286 -37.03 -18.25 -19.92
CA GLN A 286 -36.37 -19.51 -19.54
C GLN A 286 -35.53 -20.09 -20.68
N LYS A 287 -35.97 -19.97 -21.93
CA LYS A 287 -35.21 -20.42 -23.10
C LYS A 287 -33.96 -19.58 -23.39
N LYS A 288 -33.92 -18.33 -22.93
CA LYS A 288 -32.73 -17.45 -23.07
C LYS A 288 -31.64 -17.77 -22.05
N ILE A 289 -32.01 -18.29 -20.87
CA ILE A 289 -31.08 -18.61 -19.77
C ILE A 289 -30.56 -20.06 -19.84
N LYS A 290 -31.26 -20.95 -20.55
CA LYS A 290 -30.85 -22.35 -20.77
C LYS A 290 -29.87 -22.51 -21.93
#